data_AF-A0AA88E5E1-F1
#
_entry.id   AF-A0AA88E5E1-F1
#
_cell.length_a   1.000
_cell.length_b   1.000
_cell.length_c   1.000
_cell.angle_alpha   90.00
_cell.angle_beta   90.00
_cell.angle_gamma   90.00
#
_symmetry.space_group_name_H-M   'P 1'
#
loop_
_entity.id
_entity.type
_entity.pdbx_description
1 polymer ?
#
loop_
_entity_poly.entity_id
_entity_poly.type
_entity_poly.pdbx_seq_one_letter_code
_entity_poly.pdbx_strand_id
1 'polypeptide(L)'
;MEKDEPHYLGKHTSISSGAWMLWTEGKPLDLMDACFNDLYVESQVLRSIQVGLLCVQKFPYDRPTMSSVVFMLKNEGTILPKPKQPGFFIERSPSDECSKLRIDSDSHSENAVTITMPYGR
;
A
#
# COMPACT_ATOMS: atom_id res chain seq x y z
N MET A 1 -15.85 -37.44 -4.23
CA MET A 1 -14.79 -36.62 -4.85
C MET A 1 -15.48 -35.42 -5.45
N GLU A 2 -15.81 -34.45 -4.63
CA GLU A 2 -16.26 -33.14 -5.09
C GLU A 2 -15.22 -32.18 -4.52
N LYS A 3 -14.42 -31.64 -5.43
CA LYS A 3 -13.45 -30.60 -5.09
C LYS A 3 -14.27 -29.32 -5.00
N ASP A 4 -14.54 -28.88 -3.79
CA ASP A 4 -14.94 -27.49 -3.54
C ASP A 4 -13.72 -26.61 -3.83
N GLU A 5 -13.56 -26.24 -5.11
CA GLU A 5 -12.73 -25.12 -5.53
C GLU A 5 -13.29 -23.86 -4.84
N PRO A 6 -12.55 -23.21 -3.94
CA PRO A 6 -13.01 -21.97 -3.37
C PRO A 6 -13.04 -20.92 -4.47
N HIS A 7 -14.24 -20.42 -4.77
CA HIS A 7 -14.46 -19.30 -5.67
C HIS A 7 -13.64 -18.08 -5.21
N TYR A 8 -12.48 -17.85 -5.84
CA TYR A 8 -11.67 -16.64 -5.68
C TYR A 8 -12.36 -15.46 -6.37
N LEU A 9 -13.46 -14.99 -5.79
CA LEU A 9 -14.19 -13.82 -6.25
C LEU A 9 -13.42 -12.54 -5.89
N GLY A 10 -12.49 -12.15 -6.77
CA GLY A 10 -12.21 -10.75 -7.14
C GLY A 10 -12.03 -9.72 -6.01
N LYS A 11 -11.26 -10.03 -4.97
CA LYS A 11 -10.88 -9.05 -3.95
C LYS A 11 -9.56 -8.38 -4.35
N HIS A 12 -9.59 -7.45 -5.31
CA HIS A 12 -8.46 -6.55 -5.55
C HIS A 12 -8.34 -5.59 -4.37
N THR A 13 -7.75 -6.05 -3.27
CA THR A 13 -7.31 -5.19 -2.17
C THR A 13 -6.03 -4.51 -2.62
N SER A 14 -5.93 -3.20 -2.41
CA SER A 14 -4.66 -2.50 -2.63
C SER A 14 -3.58 -3.13 -1.74
N ILE A 15 -2.32 -3.14 -2.21
CA ILE A 15 -1.21 -3.69 -1.44
C ILE A 15 -1.05 -3.02 -0.07
N SER A 16 -1.29 -1.70 0.01
CA SER A 16 -1.26 -0.99 1.29
C SER A 16 -2.40 -1.41 2.23
N SER A 17 -3.57 -1.74 1.67
CA SER A 17 -4.71 -2.23 2.45
C SER A 17 -4.48 -3.66 2.94
N GLY A 18 -3.89 -4.53 2.10
CA GLY A 18 -3.47 -5.88 2.48
C GLY A 18 -2.43 -5.87 3.60
N ALA A 19 -1.36 -5.09 3.43
CA ALA A 19 -0.32 -4.94 4.45
C ALA A 19 -0.86 -4.39 5.78
N TRP A 20 -1.80 -3.44 5.73
CA TRP A 20 -2.45 -2.92 6.94
C TRP A 20 -3.27 -3.97 7.69
N MET A 21 -4.07 -4.78 7.00
CA MET A 21 -4.85 -5.85 7.63
C MET A 21 -3.94 -6.84 8.36
N LEU A 22 -2.91 -7.34 7.69
CA LEU A 22 -1.92 -8.25 8.27
C LEU A 22 -1.21 -7.63 9.48
N TRP A 23 -0.86 -6.34 9.40
CA TRP A 23 -0.28 -5.61 10.53
C TRP A 23 -1.24 -5.55 11.74
N THR A 24 -2.51 -5.24 11.52
CA THR A 24 -3.52 -5.18 12.59
C THR A 24 -3.86 -6.55 13.18
N GLU A 25 -3.74 -7.61 12.39
CA GLU A 25 -3.93 -9.00 12.82
C GLU A 25 -2.70 -9.59 13.55
N GLY A 26 -1.60 -8.84 13.63
CA GLY A 26 -0.35 -9.32 14.24
C GLY A 26 0.40 -10.34 13.38
N LYS A 27 0.14 -10.37 12.07
CA LYS A 27 0.78 -11.28 11.09
C LYS A 27 1.53 -10.53 9.97
N PRO A 28 2.38 -9.54 10.28
CA PRO A 28 3.05 -8.75 9.25
C PRO A 28 3.97 -9.57 8.33
N LEU A 29 4.52 -10.69 8.81
CA LEU A 29 5.42 -11.55 8.02
C LEU A 29 4.71 -12.32 6.91
N ASP A 30 3.39 -12.49 6.98
CA ASP A 30 2.59 -13.09 5.92
C ASP A 30 2.57 -12.23 4.64
N LEU A 31 3.12 -11.00 4.69
CA LEU A 31 3.36 -10.15 3.52
C LEU A 31 4.55 -10.62 2.69
N MET A 32 5.46 -11.42 3.26
CA MET A 32 6.68 -11.86 2.57
C MET A 32 6.35 -12.92 1.53
N ASP A 33 6.97 -12.80 0.36
CA ASP A 33 6.88 -13.84 -0.67
C ASP A 33 7.56 -15.12 -0.17
N ALA A 34 6.91 -16.26 -0.37
CA ALA A 34 7.42 -17.58 -0.02
C ALA A 34 8.78 -17.91 -0.66
N CYS A 35 9.17 -17.20 -1.72
CA CYS A 35 10.50 -17.33 -2.33
C CYS A 35 11.64 -16.87 -1.42
N PHE A 36 11.36 -16.11 -0.34
CA PHE A 36 12.37 -15.59 0.58
C PHE A 36 12.63 -16.48 1.81
N ASN A 37 12.23 -17.76 1.79
CA ASN A 37 12.44 -18.70 2.90
C ASN A 37 13.89 -18.66 3.41
N ASP A 38 14.06 -18.28 4.69
CA ASP A 38 15.33 -18.14 5.43
C ASP A 38 16.34 -17.11 4.89
N LEU A 39 15.98 -16.30 3.88
CA LEU A 39 16.87 -15.32 3.26
C LEU A 39 16.78 -13.92 3.90
N TYR A 40 16.02 -13.75 4.98
CA TYR A 40 15.78 -12.45 5.58
C TYR A 40 16.02 -12.43 7.10
N VAL A 41 16.39 -11.26 7.59
CA VAL A 41 16.42 -10.96 9.03
C VAL A 41 15.04 -10.45 9.44
N GLU A 42 14.32 -11.23 10.24
CA GLU A 42 12.93 -10.93 10.62
C GLU A 42 12.75 -9.52 11.20
N SER A 43 13.65 -9.09 12.08
CA SER A 43 13.60 -7.77 12.69
C SER A 43 13.72 -6.63 11.66
N GLN A 44 14.52 -6.80 10.62
CA GLN A 44 14.68 -5.82 9.54
C GLN A 44 13.45 -5.77 8.64
N VAL A 45 12.82 -6.92 8.39
CA VAL A 45 11.57 -7.02 7.63
C VAL A 45 10.43 -6.35 8.37
N LEU A 46 10.21 -6.72 9.64
CA LEU A 46 9.19 -6.11 10.49
C LEU A 46 9.37 -4.59 10.57
N ARG A 47 10.61 -4.14 10.72
CA ARG A 47 10.96 -2.71 10.72
C ARG A 47 10.62 -2.04 9.40
N SER A 48 10.98 -2.67 8.29
CA SER A 48 10.69 -2.14 6.94
C SER A 48 9.19 -2.04 6.68
N ILE A 49 8.42 -3.06 7.10
CA ILE A 49 6.96 -3.04 7.03
C ILE A 49 6.39 -1.90 7.87
N GLN A 50 6.83 -1.75 9.12
CA GLN A 50 6.37 -0.69 10.00
C GLN A 50 6.65 0.70 9.44
N VAL A 51 7.86 0.94 8.92
CA VAL A 51 8.24 2.21 8.30
C VAL A 51 7.46 2.45 7.00
N GLY A 52 7.25 1.42 6.18
CA GLY A 52 6.42 1.49 4.99
C GLY A 52 4.98 1.91 5.31
N LEU A 53 4.39 1.33 6.35
CA LEU A 53 3.04 1.70 6.82
C LEU A 53 2.98 3.14 7.35
N LEU A 54 4.01 3.62 8.05
CA LEU A 54 4.10 5.03 8.49
C LEU A 54 4.10 6.01 7.30
N CYS A 55 4.71 5.62 6.17
CA CYS A 55 4.79 6.47 4.98
C CYS A 55 3.46 6.63 4.23
N VAL A 56 2.53 5.67 4.38
CA VAL A 56 1.24 5.66 3.64
C VAL A 56 0.05 6.05 4.52
N GLN A 57 0.30 6.58 5.71
CA GLN A 57 -0.76 7.01 6.63
C GLN A 57 -1.69 8.03 5.97
N LYS A 58 -2.98 7.94 6.36
CA LYS A 58 -4.06 8.76 5.81
C LYS A 58 -3.75 10.24 5.83
N PHE A 59 -3.28 10.73 6.97
CA PHE A 59 -3.00 12.13 7.13
C PHE A 59 -1.53 12.46 6.81
N PRO A 60 -1.26 13.48 5.97
CA PRO A 60 0.10 13.86 5.60
C PRO A 60 1.00 14.21 6.79
N TYR A 61 0.43 14.83 7.83
CA TYR A 61 1.17 15.23 9.04
C TYR A 61 1.62 14.06 9.91
N ASP A 62 1.04 12.87 9.73
CA ASP A 62 1.47 11.67 10.43
C ASP A 62 2.67 11.00 9.72
N ARG A 63 2.92 11.32 8.44
CA ARG A 63 3.97 10.68 7.63
C ARG A 63 5.35 11.19 8.05
N PRO A 64 6.33 10.29 8.21
CA PRO A 64 7.69 10.69 8.55
C PRO A 64 8.34 11.45 7.40
N THR A 65 9.27 12.35 7.73
CA THR A 65 10.15 12.97 6.73
C THR A 65 11.12 11.93 6.15
N MET A 66 11.64 12.16 4.95
CA MET A 66 12.60 11.22 4.33
C MET A 66 13.87 11.01 5.18
N SER A 67 14.35 12.04 5.88
CA SER A 67 15.49 11.89 6.80
C SER A 67 15.13 11.00 7.99
N SER A 68 13.92 11.14 8.55
CA SER A 68 13.40 10.25 9.58
C SER A 68 13.28 8.81 9.07
N VAL A 69 12.78 8.58 7.86
CA VAL A 69 12.68 7.22 7.26
C VAL A 69 14.06 6.56 7.19
N VAL A 70 15.06 7.26 6.66
CA VAL A 70 16.44 6.74 6.56
C VAL A 70 17.01 6.44 7.95
N PHE A 71 16.77 7.33 8.92
CA PHE A 71 17.19 7.12 10.30
C PHE A 71 16.51 5.89 10.92
N MET A 72 15.19 5.76 10.75
CA MET A 72 14.42 4.63 11.27
C MET A 72 14.89 3.30 10.70
N LEU A 73 15.21 3.23 9.41
CA LEU A 73 15.69 2.02 8.76
C LEU A 73 17.13 1.64 9.18
N LYS A 74 18.02 2.63 9.32
CA LYS A 74 19.43 2.37 9.67
C LYS A 74 19.64 2.00 11.14
N ASN A 75 18.81 2.50 12.04
CA ASN A 75 19.03 2.36 13.47
C ASN A 75 18.08 1.32 14.07
N GLU A 76 18.52 0.07 14.16
CA GLU A 76 17.71 -1.05 14.65
C GLU A 76 17.19 -0.87 16.11
N GLY A 77 17.93 -0.14 16.94
CA GLY A 77 17.56 0.13 18.35
C GLY A 77 16.51 1.23 18.55
N THR A 78 16.11 1.95 17.50
CA THR A 78 15.11 3.03 17.64
C THR A 78 13.71 2.47 17.87
N ILE A 79 12.97 3.03 18.82
CA ILE A 79 11.56 2.73 19.03
C ILE A 79 10.74 3.47 17.98
N LEU A 80 10.01 2.73 17.15
CA LEU A 80 9.18 3.30 16.09
C LEU A 80 7.75 3.54 16.57
N PRO A 81 7.09 4.62 16.11
CA PRO A 81 5.68 4.84 16.40
C PRO A 81 4.82 3.74 15.77
N LYS A 82 3.68 3.43 16.40
CA LYS A 82 2.70 2.49 15.85
C LYS A 82 2.05 3.11 14.60
N PRO A 83 2.02 2.40 13.46
CA PRO A 83 1.36 2.90 12.26
C PRO A 83 -0.14 3.11 12.49
N LYS A 84 -0.68 4.17 11.88
CA LYS A 84 -2.12 4.46 11.79
C LYS A 84 -2.69 3.99 10.45
N GLN A 85 -4.01 4.05 10.30
CA GLN A 85 -4.71 3.63 9.10
C GLN A 85 -4.15 4.33 7.83
N PRO A 86 -3.90 3.57 6.74
CA PRO A 86 -3.48 4.14 5.46
C PRO A 86 -4.56 5.01 4.81
N GLY A 87 -4.14 5.95 3.96
CA GLY A 87 -5.08 6.82 3.23
C GLY A 87 -5.93 6.13 2.18
N PHE A 88 -5.44 4.99 1.67
CA PHE A 88 -6.09 4.21 0.60
C PHE A 88 -6.84 2.97 1.12
N PHE A 89 -7.13 2.92 2.42
CA PHE A 89 -7.94 1.83 2.96
C PHE A 89 -9.39 2.00 2.49
N ILE A 90 -9.78 1.23 1.47
CA ILE A 90 -11.17 1.10 1.05
C ILE A 90 -11.82 0.09 2.00
N GLU A 91 -12.52 0.60 3.01
CA GLU A 91 -13.49 -0.19 3.75
C GLU A 91 -14.68 -0.43 2.81
N ARG A 92 -14.79 -1.64 2.22
CA ARG A 92 -16.02 -2.00 1.50
C ARG A 92 -17.10 -2.26 2.55
N SER A 93 -17.89 -1.25 2.89
CA SER A 93 -19.09 -1.47 3.68
C SER A 93 -20.12 -2.25 2.84
N PRO A 94 -20.91 -3.18 3.41
CA PRO A 94 -21.98 -3.87 2.66
C PRO A 94 -23.10 -2.92 2.19
N SER A 95 -23.05 -1.65 2.59
CA SER A 95 -24.05 -0.63 2.31
C SER A 95 -23.69 0.28 1.13
N ASP A 96 -22.49 0.15 0.56
CA ASP A 96 -22.04 0.95 -0.60
C ASP A 96 -22.51 0.39 -1.96
N GLU A 97 -23.73 -0.15 -2.00
CA GLU A 97 -24.50 -0.32 -3.25
C GLU A 97 -25.08 1.02 -3.77
N CYS A 98 -24.55 2.16 -3.30
CA CYS A 98 -24.91 3.49 -3.81
C CYS A 98 -23.69 4.40 -4.00
N SER A 99 -22.70 3.91 -4.73
CA SER A 99 -21.98 4.75 -5.69
C SER A 99 -21.57 3.88 -6.87
N LYS A 100 -22.55 3.57 -7.72
CA LYS A 100 -22.26 3.34 -9.13
C LYS A 100 -21.60 4.61 -9.65
N LEU A 101 -20.27 4.73 -9.51
CA LEU A 101 -19.51 5.48 -10.48
C LEU A 101 -19.83 4.77 -11.79
N ARG A 102 -20.69 5.41 -12.57
CA ARG A 102 -20.95 5.04 -13.95
C ARG A 102 -19.57 5.07 -14.61
N ILE A 103 -18.96 3.89 -14.76
CA ILE A 103 -18.07 3.66 -15.88
C ILE A 103 -19.02 3.63 -17.06
N ASP A 104 -19.38 4.84 -17.52
CA ASP A 104 -19.74 4.98 -18.91
C ASP A 104 -18.44 4.76 -19.67
N SER A 105 -18.48 3.81 -20.58
CA SER A 105 -17.37 3.39 -21.40
C SER A 105 -17.05 4.50 -22.40
N ASP A 106 -16.36 5.55 -21.96
CA ASP A 106 -15.58 6.40 -22.87
C ASP A 106 -14.61 7.28 -22.05
N SER A 107 -13.34 6.89 -22.03
CA SER A 107 -12.28 7.69 -21.43
C SER A 107 -11.01 7.52 -22.23
N HIS A 108 -11.04 7.97 -23.48
CA HIS A 108 -9.80 8.42 -24.11
C HIS A 108 -9.39 9.72 -23.41
N SER A 109 -8.35 9.65 -22.58
CA SER A 109 -7.64 10.84 -22.13
C SER A 109 -6.87 11.39 -23.32
N GLU A 110 -7.37 12.47 -23.94
CA GLU A 110 -6.57 13.24 -24.88
C GLU A 110 -5.58 14.11 -24.10
N ASN A 111 -4.34 13.64 -24.01
CA ASN A 111 -3.26 14.43 -23.43
C ASN A 111 -2.89 15.54 -24.44
N ALA A 112 -3.37 16.77 -24.22
CA ALA A 112 -3.02 17.91 -25.05
C ALA A 112 -1.51 18.23 -24.93
N VAL A 113 -0.75 17.91 -25.98
CA VAL A 113 0.68 18.24 -26.09
C VAL A 113 0.83 19.64 -26.68
N THR A 114 1.54 20.53 -25.99
CA THR A 114 1.91 21.85 -26.53
C THR A 114 3.35 21.83 -27.04
N ILE A 115 3.54 21.99 -28.35
CA ILE A 115 4.87 22.11 -28.97
C ILE A 115 5.29 23.58 -28.95
N THR A 116 6.41 23.88 -28.31
CA THR A 116 7.04 25.22 -28.38
C THR A 116 8.25 25.13 -29.30
N MET A 117 8.29 25.98 -30.34
CA MET A 117 9.43 26.07 -31.27
C MET A 117 10.59 26.82 -30.59
N PRO A 118 11.82 26.27 -30.56
CA PRO A 118 12.98 27.04 -30.17
C PRO A 118 13.31 28.03 -31.29
N TYR A 119 13.19 29.32 -31.01
CA TYR A 119 13.72 30.36 -31.89
C TYR A 119 15.26 30.29 -31.85
N GLY A 120 15.87 29.80 -32.92
CA GLY A 120 17.31 29.93 -33.15
C GLY A 120 17.67 31.39 -33.46
N ARG A 121 18.75 31.89 -32.87
CA ARG A 121 19.39 33.15 -33.25
C ARG A 121 20.42 32.91 -34.34
#